data_AF-A0A850Z9D3-F1
#
_entry.id   AF-A0A850Z9D3-F1
#
_cell.length_a   1.000
_cell.length_b   1.000
_cell.length_c   1.000
_cell.angle_alpha   90.00
_cell.angle_beta   90.00
_cell.angle_gamma   90.00
#
_symmetry.space_group_name_H-M   'P 1'
#
loop_
_entity.id
_entity.type
_entity.pdbx_description
1 polymer ?
#
loop_
_entity_poly.entity_id
_entity_poly.type
_entity_poly.pdbx_seq_one_letter_code
_entity_poly.pdbx_strand_id
1 'polypeptide(L)'
;MEDTKADFTMTFRELSEITADQLKELHIPKEFWALQDLGKHKLFSDWVTMYLLRLNSNNGDSDTKRRTRMATVNPRYILRNWMAESAVQKANLNDFSEVQLLEQVLQHPFQRQEAAERAGYSLRPPAWAKHLKVSCSS
;
A
#
# COMPACT_ATOMS: atom_id res chain seq x y z
N MET A 1 -4.61 11.38 -6.85
CA MET A 1 -3.54 10.36 -6.95
C MET A 1 -2.56 10.71 -8.06
N GLU A 2 -3.02 11.07 -9.26
CA GLU A 2 -2.14 11.45 -10.38
C GLU A 2 -1.20 12.62 -10.05
N ASP A 3 -1.73 13.72 -9.51
CA ASP A 3 -0.94 14.92 -9.18
C ASP A 3 0.11 14.67 -8.09
N THR A 4 -0.28 13.91 -7.06
CA THR A 4 0.59 13.64 -5.90
C THR A 4 1.51 12.45 -6.09
N LYS A 5 1.31 11.68 -7.18
CA LYS A 5 1.98 10.39 -7.41
C LYS A 5 1.85 9.44 -6.21
N ALA A 6 0.73 9.53 -5.49
CA ALA A 6 0.45 8.64 -4.36
C ALA A 6 0.39 7.19 -4.83
N ASP A 7 0.94 6.28 -4.02
CA ASP A 7 0.97 4.87 -4.37
C ASP A 7 -0.44 4.28 -4.38
N PHE A 8 -0.85 3.70 -5.51
CA PHE A 8 -2.20 3.19 -5.69
C PHE A 8 -2.54 2.10 -4.67
N THR A 9 -1.71 1.06 -4.59
CA THR A 9 -1.99 -0.12 -3.75
C THR A 9 -2.01 0.26 -2.27
N MET A 10 -0.98 0.95 -1.82
CA MET A 10 -0.86 1.35 -0.42
C MET A 10 -1.89 2.40 -0.03
N THR A 11 -2.30 3.30 -0.94
CA THR A 11 -3.37 4.26 -0.64
C THR A 11 -4.67 3.53 -0.29
N PHE A 12 -5.11 2.56 -1.08
CA PHE A 12 -6.34 1.81 -0.78
C PHE A 12 -6.17 0.87 0.43
N ARG A 13 -4.97 0.31 0.63
CA ARG A 13 -4.67 -0.49 1.81
C ARG A 13 -4.71 0.35 3.08
N GLU A 14 -4.04 1.48 3.12
CA GLU A 14 -4.01 2.40 4.27
C GLU A 14 -5.39 3.03 4.51
N LEU A 15 -6.16 3.31 3.45
CA LEU A 15 -7.55 3.78 3.58
C LEU A 15 -8.44 2.75 4.30
N SER A 16 -8.13 1.45 4.16
CA SER A 16 -8.82 0.40 4.92
C SER A 16 -8.44 0.38 6.41
N GLU A 17 -7.23 0.85 6.75
CA GLU A 17 -6.65 0.75 8.09
C GLU A 17 -6.92 2.00 8.94
N ILE A 18 -6.89 3.19 8.34
CA ILE A 18 -7.18 4.48 9.00
C ILE A 18 -8.62 4.55 9.52
N THR A 19 -8.87 5.17 10.68
CA THR A 19 -10.23 5.35 11.23
C THR A 19 -10.97 6.54 10.61
N ALA A 20 -12.29 6.54 10.72
CA ALA A 20 -13.12 7.67 10.29
C ALA A 20 -12.76 8.97 11.04
N ASP A 21 -12.46 8.87 12.34
CA ASP A 21 -12.07 10.01 13.17
C ASP A 21 -10.69 10.57 12.76
N GLN A 22 -9.70 9.71 12.51
CA GLN A 22 -8.39 10.13 12.00
C GLN A 22 -8.51 10.86 10.65
N LEU A 23 -9.35 10.35 9.74
CA LEU A 23 -9.62 11.02 8.47
C LEU A 23 -10.30 12.38 8.68
N LYS A 24 -11.31 12.44 9.56
CA LYS A 24 -12.06 13.67 9.85
C LYS A 24 -11.17 14.79 10.39
N GLU A 25 -10.22 14.43 11.25
CA GLU A 25 -9.22 15.36 11.81
C GLU A 25 -8.07 15.66 10.84
N LEU A 26 -8.08 15.04 9.65
CA LEU A 26 -6.97 15.04 8.68
C LEU A 26 -5.63 14.61 9.33
N HIS A 27 -5.71 13.84 10.42
CA HIS A 27 -4.57 13.32 11.15
C HIS A 27 -4.16 11.98 10.55
N ILE A 28 -3.31 12.02 9.52
CA ILE A 28 -2.80 10.82 8.85
C ILE A 28 -1.50 10.35 9.53
N PRO A 29 -1.49 9.17 10.18
CA PRO A 29 -0.30 8.59 10.79
C PRO A 29 0.90 8.49 9.83
N LYS A 30 2.12 8.55 10.36
CA LYS A 30 3.37 8.56 9.56
C LYS A 30 3.59 7.26 8.79
N GLU A 31 3.10 6.17 9.33
CA GLU A 31 3.12 4.84 8.71
C GLU A 31 2.22 4.76 7.46
N PHE A 32 1.21 5.63 7.34
CA PHE A 32 0.32 5.69 6.16
C PHE A 32 0.88 6.63 5.11
N TRP A 33 2.07 6.30 4.64
CA TRP A 33 2.88 7.15 3.78
C TRP A 33 2.21 7.44 2.43
N ALA A 34 1.39 6.53 1.91
CA ALA A 34 0.71 6.71 0.63
C ALA A 34 -0.49 7.64 0.78
N LEU A 35 -1.25 7.53 1.87
CA LEU A 35 -2.28 8.49 2.24
C LEU A 35 -1.70 9.86 2.58
N GLN A 36 -0.51 9.94 3.20
CA GLN A 36 0.17 11.22 3.40
C GLN A 36 0.54 11.88 2.07
N ASP A 37 0.97 11.11 1.07
CA ASP A 37 1.21 11.65 -0.26
C ASP A 37 -0.09 12.13 -0.91
N LEU A 38 -1.17 11.34 -0.83
CA LEU A 38 -2.47 11.75 -1.33
C LEU A 38 -2.97 13.02 -0.62
N GLY A 39 -2.71 13.13 0.68
CA GLY A 39 -3.09 14.25 1.54
C GLY A 39 -2.50 15.60 1.14
N LYS A 40 -1.40 15.60 0.35
CA LYS A 40 -0.80 16.84 -0.19
C LYS A 40 -1.65 17.48 -1.29
N HIS A 41 -2.64 16.77 -1.82
CA HIS A 41 -3.50 17.30 -2.87
C HIS A 41 -4.45 18.38 -2.31
N LYS A 42 -4.60 19.50 -3.03
CA LYS A 42 -5.44 20.63 -2.61
C LYS A 42 -6.92 20.28 -2.37
N LEU A 43 -7.44 19.26 -3.06
CA LEU A 43 -8.83 18.79 -2.92
C LEU A 43 -8.97 17.61 -1.94
N PHE A 44 -7.92 17.27 -1.19
CA PHE A 44 -7.96 16.11 -0.31
C PHE A 44 -9.00 16.27 0.81
N SER A 45 -9.07 17.45 1.43
CA SER A 45 -10.08 17.74 2.47
C SER A 45 -11.50 17.54 1.96
N ASP A 46 -11.80 18.07 0.77
CA ASP A 46 -13.12 17.98 0.15
C ASP A 46 -13.47 16.52 -0.17
N TRP A 47 -12.48 15.78 -0.69
CA TRP A 47 -12.64 14.34 -0.93
C TRP A 47 -12.89 13.57 0.36
N VAL A 48 -12.18 13.86 1.46
CA VAL A 48 -12.41 13.24 2.77
C VAL A 48 -13.83 13.52 3.26
N THR A 49 -14.31 14.76 3.14
CA THR A 49 -15.70 15.09 3.50
C THR A 49 -16.70 14.25 2.71
N MET A 50 -16.54 14.17 1.38
CA MET A 50 -17.42 13.34 0.53
C MET A 50 -17.34 11.85 0.89
N TYR A 51 -16.13 11.34 1.16
CA TYR A 51 -15.90 9.95 1.53
C TYR A 51 -16.57 9.61 2.87
N LEU A 52 -16.43 10.46 3.89
CA LEU A 52 -17.05 10.25 5.21
C LEU A 52 -18.58 10.35 5.14
N LEU A 53 -19.13 11.28 4.35
CA LEU A 53 -20.58 11.35 4.10
C LEU A 53 -21.09 10.05 3.47
N ARG A 54 -20.40 9.55 2.45
CA ARG A 54 -20.73 8.27 1.83
C ARG A 54 -20.59 7.12 2.82
N LEU A 55 -19.57 7.13 3.67
CA LEU A 55 -19.36 6.07 4.65
C LEU A 55 -20.48 6.03 5.69
N ASN A 56 -20.89 7.18 6.22
CA ASN A 56 -21.95 7.30 7.21
C ASN A 56 -23.32 6.84 6.69
N SER A 57 -23.54 6.82 5.37
CA SER A 57 -24.76 6.24 4.78
C SER A 57 -24.85 4.71 4.91
N ASN A 58 -23.74 4.03 5.26
CA ASN A 58 -23.75 2.59 5.55
C ASN A 58 -24.17 2.34 7.00
N ASN A 59 -25.48 2.16 7.24
CA ASN A 59 -26.01 1.89 8.57
C ASN A 59 -25.31 0.70 9.26
N GLY A 60 -24.74 0.93 10.44
CA GLY A 60 -24.12 -0.11 11.27
C GLY A 60 -22.72 -0.58 10.82
N ASP A 61 -22.07 0.17 9.93
CA ASP A 61 -20.73 -0.10 9.40
C ASP A 61 -19.63 0.55 10.26
N SER A 62 -19.21 -0.15 11.31
CA SER A 62 -18.10 0.31 12.15
C SER A 62 -16.75 0.24 11.42
N ASP A 63 -15.77 1.00 11.91
CA ASP A 63 -14.40 0.96 11.36
C ASP A 63 -13.82 -0.44 11.33
N THR A 64 -14.07 -1.26 12.35
CA THR A 64 -13.63 -2.67 12.37
C THR A 64 -14.24 -3.46 11.22
N LYS A 65 -15.56 -3.35 10.98
CA LYS A 65 -16.24 -4.07 9.89
C LYS A 65 -15.75 -3.60 8.53
N ARG A 66 -15.63 -2.29 8.34
CA ARG A 66 -15.10 -1.67 7.12
C ARG A 66 -13.67 -2.16 6.84
N ARG A 67 -12.79 -2.09 7.85
CA ARG A 67 -11.41 -2.56 7.77
C ARG A 67 -11.33 -4.02 7.36
N THR A 68 -12.10 -4.90 7.99
CA THR A 68 -12.13 -6.33 7.63
C THR A 68 -12.50 -6.53 6.16
N ARG A 69 -13.59 -5.92 5.68
CA ARG A 69 -14.03 -6.08 4.28
C ARG A 69 -13.05 -5.50 3.27
N MET A 70 -12.48 -4.34 3.57
CA MET A 70 -11.53 -3.69 2.67
C MET A 70 -10.17 -4.41 2.66
N ALA A 71 -9.71 -4.92 3.80
CA ALA A 71 -8.44 -5.65 3.91
C ALA A 71 -8.44 -6.96 3.13
N THR A 72 -9.60 -7.58 2.88
CA THR A 72 -9.70 -8.81 2.06
C THR A 72 -9.66 -8.57 0.56
N VAL A 73 -9.83 -7.32 0.11
CA VAL A 73 -9.84 -6.96 -1.32
C VAL A 73 -8.72 -6.00 -1.71
N ASN A 74 -8.16 -5.26 -0.75
CA ASN A 74 -7.02 -4.36 -0.95
C ASN A 74 -5.73 -5.07 -0.52
N PRO A 75 -4.90 -5.56 -1.47
CA PRO A 75 -3.69 -6.26 -1.14
C PRO A 75 -2.72 -5.32 -0.40
N ARG A 76 -1.98 -5.88 0.55
CA ARG A 76 -0.86 -5.20 1.20
C ARG A 76 0.44 -5.38 0.42
N TYR A 77 0.58 -6.51 -0.27
CA TYR A 77 1.75 -6.85 -1.06
C TYR A 77 1.36 -7.09 -2.52
N ILE A 78 2.10 -6.46 -3.42
CA ILE A 78 2.06 -6.71 -4.87
C ILE A 78 3.48 -6.90 -5.36
N LEU A 79 3.68 -7.66 -6.43
CA LEU A 79 5.00 -7.82 -7.03
C LEU A 79 5.40 -6.51 -7.72
N ARG A 80 6.16 -5.67 -7.02
CA ARG A 80 6.71 -4.44 -7.58
C ARG A 80 7.99 -4.78 -8.35
N ASN A 81 8.26 -4.03 -9.41
CA ASN A 81 9.45 -4.26 -10.24
C ASN A 81 10.77 -4.29 -9.45
N TRP A 82 10.90 -3.44 -8.43
CA TRP A 82 12.10 -3.42 -7.60
C TRP A 82 12.26 -4.68 -6.73
N MET A 83 11.15 -5.31 -6.33
CA MET A 83 11.20 -6.56 -5.58
C MET A 83 11.70 -7.68 -6.48
N ALA A 84 11.18 -7.74 -7.71
CA ALA A 84 11.64 -8.70 -8.71
C ALA A 84 13.13 -8.51 -9.02
N GLU A 85 13.57 -7.25 -9.21
CA GLU A 85 14.99 -6.95 -9.43
C GLU A 85 15.87 -7.35 -8.23
N SER A 86 15.45 -7.04 -7.00
CA SER A 86 16.19 -7.44 -5.79
C SER A 86 16.37 -8.96 -5.71
N ALA A 87 15.30 -9.70 -6.03
CA ALA A 87 15.33 -11.15 -6.09
C ALA A 87 16.28 -11.68 -7.18
N VAL A 88 16.27 -11.08 -8.38
CA VAL A 88 17.19 -11.43 -9.47
C VAL A 88 18.65 -11.16 -9.07
N GLN A 89 18.93 -10.02 -8.44
CA GLN A 89 20.28 -9.66 -8.01
C GLN A 89 20.85 -10.66 -7.00
N LYS A 90 20.05 -11.11 -6.02
CA LYS A 90 20.46 -12.16 -5.08
C LYS A 90 20.60 -13.52 -5.75
N ALA A 91 19.68 -13.89 -6.63
CA ALA A 91 19.74 -15.16 -7.33
C ALA A 91 20.99 -15.28 -8.21
N ASN A 92 21.46 -14.18 -8.83
CA ASN A 92 22.73 -14.14 -9.57
C ASN A 92 23.96 -14.42 -8.69
N LEU A 93 23.83 -14.24 -7.37
CA LEU A 93 24.85 -14.57 -6.38
C LEU A 93 24.60 -15.96 -5.75
N ASN A 94 23.76 -16.80 -6.37
CA ASN A 94 23.28 -18.09 -5.86
C ASN A 94 22.50 -18.01 -4.53
N ASP A 95 21.98 -16.83 -4.17
CA ASP A 95 21.08 -16.65 -3.02
C ASP A 95 19.63 -16.55 -3.50
N PHE A 96 18.86 -17.63 -3.29
CA PHE A 96 17.45 -17.70 -3.68
C PHE A 96 16.48 -17.32 -2.55
N SER A 97 16.98 -16.86 -1.40
CA SER A 97 16.17 -16.56 -0.22
C SER A 97 15.07 -15.53 -0.50
N GLU A 98 15.36 -14.52 -1.32
CA GLU A 98 14.39 -13.47 -1.65
C GLU A 98 13.32 -13.94 -2.66
N VAL A 99 13.67 -14.82 -3.59
CA VAL A 99 12.69 -15.45 -4.48
C VAL A 99 11.69 -16.26 -3.67
N GLN A 100 12.19 -17.09 -2.73
CA GLN A 100 11.36 -17.90 -1.84
C GLN A 100 10.46 -17.03 -0.95
N LEU A 101 11.00 -15.92 -0.42
CA LEU A 101 10.21 -14.98 0.36
C LEU A 101 9.10 -14.34 -0.48
N LEU A 102 9.39 -13.89 -1.71
CA LEU A 102 8.38 -13.30 -2.58
C LEU A 102 7.27 -14.30 -2.92
N GLU A 103 7.62 -15.55 -3.22
CA GLU A 103 6.63 -16.60 -3.47
C GLU A 103 5.68 -16.77 -2.28
N GLN A 104 6.22 -16.94 -1.07
CA GLN A 104 5.43 -17.07 0.16
C GLN A 104 4.52 -15.86 0.40
N VAL A 105 5.06 -14.66 0.21
CA VAL A 105 4.33 -13.42 0.48
C VAL A 105 3.17 -13.25 -0.50
N LEU A 106 3.40 -13.51 -1.79
CA LEU A 106 2.41 -13.31 -2.85
C LEU A 106 1.31 -14.38 -2.88
N GLN A 107 1.49 -15.52 -2.20
CA GLN A 107 0.40 -16.47 -1.94
C GLN A 107 -0.66 -15.92 -0.98
N HIS A 108 -0.29 -14.98 -0.11
CA HIS A 108 -1.18 -14.37 0.88
C HIS A 108 -1.07 -12.83 0.90
N PRO A 109 -1.34 -12.15 -0.24
CA PRO A 109 -0.99 -10.74 -0.43
C PRO A 109 -1.85 -9.77 0.40
N PHE A 110 -2.98 -10.23 0.92
CA PHE A 110 -3.92 -9.46 1.74
C PHE A 110 -3.59 -9.51 3.24
N GLN A 111 -2.88 -10.55 3.66
CA GLN A 111 -2.54 -10.80 5.06
C GLN A 111 -1.25 -10.08 5.41
N ARG A 112 -1.17 -9.48 6.59
CA ARG A 112 0.08 -8.86 7.06
C ARG A 112 1.06 -9.94 7.48
N GLN A 113 2.29 -9.86 6.99
CA GLN A 113 3.32 -10.87 7.22
C GLN A 113 4.59 -10.22 7.78
N GLU A 114 5.03 -10.64 8.95
CA GLU A 114 6.18 -10.02 9.64
C GLU A 114 7.47 -10.08 8.81
N ALA A 115 7.70 -11.19 8.08
CA ALA A 115 8.85 -11.31 7.18
C ALA A 115 8.81 -10.29 6.04
N ALA A 116 7.63 -10.04 5.45
CA ALA A 116 7.44 -9.04 4.39
C ALA A 116 7.61 -7.61 4.92
N GLU A 117 7.11 -7.32 6.12
CA GLU A 117 7.30 -6.00 6.76
C GLU A 117 8.79 -5.75 7.05
N ARG A 118 9.53 -6.75 7.56
CA ARG A 118 10.97 -6.66 7.77
C ARG A 118 11.76 -6.47 6.48
N ALA A 119 11.31 -7.07 5.38
CA ALA A 119 11.88 -6.86 4.05
C ALA A 119 11.47 -5.52 3.41
N GLY A 120 10.58 -4.75 4.05
CA GLY A 120 10.12 -3.44 3.56
C GLY A 120 9.13 -3.52 2.39
N TYR A 121 8.45 -4.64 2.18
CA TYR A 121 7.61 -4.85 0.99
C TYR A 121 6.35 -3.97 0.96
N SER A 122 5.90 -3.45 2.10
CA SER A 122 4.82 -2.46 2.20
C SER A 122 5.31 -1.00 2.23
N LEU A 123 6.64 -0.78 2.16
CA LEU A 123 7.23 0.56 2.21
C LEU A 123 7.34 1.16 0.81
N ARG A 124 7.74 2.44 0.78
CA ARG A 124 8.09 3.12 -0.46
C ARG A 124 9.15 2.33 -1.22
N PRO A 125 9.09 2.31 -2.56
CA PRO A 125 10.19 1.80 -3.36
C PRO A 125 11.53 2.43 -2.92
N PRO A 126 12.59 1.64 -2.81
CA PRO A 126 13.90 2.15 -2.40
C PRO A 126 14.43 3.15 -3.43
N ALA A 127 15.35 4.03 -3.00
CA ALA A 127 15.82 5.13 -3.84
C ALA A 127 16.44 4.65 -5.17
N TRP A 128 17.20 3.54 -5.14
CA TRP A 128 17.82 2.94 -6.33
C TRP A 128 16.78 2.47 -7.36
N ALA A 129 15.59 2.08 -6.91
CA ALA A 129 14.54 1.56 -7.79
C ALA A 129 13.96 2.61 -8.72
N LYS A 130 14.13 3.91 -8.43
CA LYS A 130 13.64 5.00 -9.29
C LYS A 130 14.29 4.99 -10.69
N HIS A 131 15.46 4.36 -10.81
CA HIS A 131 16.21 4.26 -12.06
C HIS A 131 15.98 2.94 -12.80
N LEU A 132 15.13 2.04 -12.28
CA LEU A 132 14.78 0.81 -12.97
C LEU A 132 13.98 1.13 -14.22
N LYS A 133 14.65 1.10 -15.37
CA LYS A 133 14.00 1.05 -16.67
C LYS A 133 13.55 -0.39 -16.89
N VAL A 134 12.31 -0.68 -16.52
CA VAL A 134 11.71 -1.95 -16.93
C VAL A 134 11.32 -1.80 -18.39
N SER A 135 12.23 -2.25 -19.25
CA SER A 135 11.93 -2.53 -20.65
C SER A 135 10.96 -3.70 -20.67
N CYS A 136 9.66 -3.42 -20.62
CA CYS A 136 8.70 -4.33 -21.20
C CYS A 136 8.91 -4.23 -22.72
N SER A 137 9.79 -5.08 -23.26
CA SER A 137 9.83 -5.33 -24.70
C SER A 137 8.45 -5.86 -25.09
N SER A 138 7.70 -5.09 -25.85
CA SER A 138 6.45 -5.50 -26.50
C SER A 138 6.44 -4.89 -27.90
#